data_AF-A0A382P8R9-F1
#
_entry.id   AF-A0A382P8R9-F1
#
_cell.length_a   1.000
_cell.length_b   1.000
_cell.length_c   1.000
_cell.angle_alpha   90.00
_cell.angle_beta   90.00
_cell.angle_gamma   90.00
#
_symmetry.space_group_name_H-M   'P 1'
#
loop_
_entity.id
_entity.type
_entity.pdbx_description
1 polymer ?
#
loop_
_entity_poly.entity_id
_entity_poly.type
_entity_poly.pdbx_seq_one_letter_code
_entity_poly.pdbx_strand_id
1 'polypeptide(L)'
;PTMKIGVCGCVAQQEGEKILKRAQNVDFVFGTDNLIELPEILRESENGKRTVHINRLAPRQKVRDFIPEFPSSASQLPTLKAHLAITKACHNYCSFCVVPLTRGTEVSRSPQNILEEAIKLCRNGTRELCLLGQNVNSYQADGVDFVELLKNLDDITGLQRIRFISPHPKDFHPQLADAMADLPSVCEQLHLPLQSGSNPVLKRMRRWYTTQTYLEKVEMFCRRMPEGTISTDLIVGYPGETEEDFQNTLEMMQRVRFDLIYAFKYSIRPGTRAADEENHLSEEIKTERLRILLETHELILKEKHEELLGSQQEILVEGPHPRETDSMSGRTRGNHSVVIRNTDAPSGNLLPVRITG
;
A
#
# COMPACT_ATOMS: atom_id res chain seq x y z
N PRO A 1 -10.20 -6.63 35.98
CA PRO A 1 -10.84 -6.29 34.69
C PRO A 1 -10.93 -7.54 33.81
N THR A 2 -12.06 -7.79 33.14
CA THR A 2 -12.23 -8.92 32.20
C THR A 2 -11.61 -8.66 30.83
N MET A 3 -11.34 -7.40 30.51
CA MET A 3 -10.69 -6.98 29.26
C MET A 3 -9.19 -7.30 29.30
N LYS A 4 -8.69 -7.91 28.22
CA LYS A 4 -7.27 -8.15 27.97
C LYS A 4 -6.70 -7.15 26.97
N ILE A 5 -5.50 -6.63 27.24
CA ILE A 5 -4.82 -5.63 26.42
C ILE A 5 -3.57 -6.28 25.81
N GLY A 6 -3.61 -6.49 24.49
CA GLY A 6 -2.48 -6.99 23.70
C GLY A 6 -1.85 -5.91 22.85
N VAL A 7 -0.52 -5.92 22.68
CA VAL A 7 0.19 -5.07 21.72
C VAL A 7 0.82 -5.93 20.63
N CYS A 8 0.48 -5.67 19.37
CA CYS A 8 0.93 -6.48 18.24
C CYS A 8 1.48 -5.66 17.07
N GLY A 9 2.15 -6.34 16.12
CA GLY A 9 2.64 -5.75 14.88
C GLY A 9 4.13 -5.35 14.93
N CYS A 10 4.57 -4.45 14.03
CA CYS A 10 5.99 -4.15 13.84
C CYS A 10 6.66 -3.55 15.09
N VAL A 11 5.95 -2.69 15.83
CA VAL A 11 6.46 -2.10 17.07
C VAL A 11 6.59 -3.17 18.16
N ALA A 12 5.62 -4.07 18.27
CA ALA A 12 5.69 -5.21 19.17
C ALA A 12 6.89 -6.13 18.85
N GLN A 13 7.13 -6.39 17.56
CA GLN A 13 8.29 -7.16 17.10
C GLN A 13 9.62 -6.49 17.45
N GLN A 14 9.71 -5.17 17.39
CA GLN A 14 10.94 -4.40 17.66
C GLN A 14 11.21 -4.22 19.15
N GLU A 15 10.19 -3.88 19.93
CA GLU A 15 10.33 -3.52 21.34
C GLU A 15 10.12 -4.71 22.30
N GLY A 16 9.30 -5.69 21.92
CA GLY A 16 9.08 -6.93 22.68
C GLY A 16 8.79 -6.68 24.16
N GLU A 17 9.63 -7.26 25.03
CA GLU A 17 9.52 -7.13 26.49
C GLU A 17 9.55 -5.70 27.02
N LYS A 18 10.19 -4.75 26.30
CA LYS A 18 10.27 -3.36 26.75
C LYS A 18 8.87 -2.74 26.89
N ILE A 19 7.91 -3.17 26.06
CA ILE A 19 6.52 -2.75 26.14
C ILE A 19 5.90 -3.20 27.46
N LEU A 20 6.06 -4.48 27.84
CA LEU A 20 5.53 -5.00 29.10
C LEU A 20 6.18 -4.34 30.32
N LYS A 21 7.47 -4.01 30.24
CA LYS A 21 8.18 -3.29 31.31
C LYS A 21 7.67 -1.85 31.48
N ARG A 22 7.40 -1.15 30.36
CA ARG A 22 6.93 0.25 30.35
C ARG A 22 5.45 0.39 30.71
N ALA A 23 4.60 -0.54 30.27
CA ALA A 23 3.15 -0.47 30.43
C ALA A 23 2.63 -1.72 31.16
N GLN A 24 2.36 -1.58 32.47
CA GLN A 24 1.93 -2.69 33.33
C GLN A 24 0.53 -3.21 32.98
N ASN A 25 -0.31 -2.39 32.35
CA ASN A 25 -1.65 -2.75 31.90
C ASN A 25 -1.66 -3.59 30.61
N VAL A 26 -0.51 -3.83 29.98
CA VAL A 26 -0.42 -4.73 28.82
C VAL A 26 -0.25 -6.16 29.31
N ASP A 27 -1.18 -7.02 28.90
CA ASP A 27 -1.21 -8.45 29.25
C ASP A 27 -0.25 -9.26 28.38
N PHE A 28 -0.19 -9.01 27.08
CA PHE A 28 0.66 -9.77 26.17
C PHE A 28 1.16 -8.94 24.98
N VAL A 29 2.27 -9.38 24.39
CA VAL A 29 2.88 -8.77 23.21
C VAL A 29 3.16 -9.84 22.18
N PHE A 30 2.81 -9.61 20.92
CA PHE A 30 3.18 -10.55 19.85
C PHE A 30 3.65 -9.88 18.56
N GLY A 31 4.59 -10.53 17.91
CA GLY A 31 5.28 -10.07 16.72
C GLY A 31 4.46 -10.18 15.44
N THR A 32 5.06 -9.82 14.32
CA THR A 32 4.38 -9.80 13.02
C THR A 32 4.12 -11.19 12.45
N ASP A 33 4.83 -12.21 12.93
CA ASP A 33 4.72 -13.61 12.50
C ASP A 33 3.87 -14.47 13.45
N ASN A 34 3.50 -13.95 14.62
CA ASN A 34 2.96 -14.74 15.73
C ASN A 34 1.43 -14.64 15.86
N LEU A 35 0.73 -14.12 14.85
CA LEU A 35 -0.75 -14.04 14.86
C LEU A 35 -1.40 -15.43 15.00
N ILE A 36 -0.79 -16.47 14.43
CA ILE A 36 -1.27 -17.85 14.54
C ILE A 36 -1.19 -18.40 15.97
N GLU A 37 -0.32 -17.84 16.81
CA GLU A 37 -0.15 -18.22 18.22
C GLU A 37 -1.17 -17.51 19.13
N LEU A 38 -1.98 -16.58 18.60
CA LEU A 38 -2.93 -15.78 19.39
C LEU A 38 -3.84 -16.63 20.31
N PRO A 39 -4.40 -17.78 19.89
CA PRO A 39 -5.20 -18.62 20.80
C PRO A 39 -4.41 -19.19 21.99
N GLU A 40 -3.11 -19.43 21.83
CA GLU A 40 -2.25 -19.85 22.94
C GLU A 40 -1.90 -18.66 23.85
N ILE A 41 -1.52 -17.53 23.26
CA ILE A 41 -1.20 -16.29 23.97
C ILE A 41 -2.37 -15.82 24.85
N LEU A 42 -3.61 -15.92 24.33
CA LEU A 42 -4.81 -15.59 25.08
C LEU A 42 -5.01 -16.52 26.29
N ARG A 43 -4.82 -17.84 26.13
CA ARG A 43 -4.91 -18.81 27.22
C ARG A 43 -3.86 -18.56 28.30
N GLU A 44 -2.64 -18.22 27.92
CA GLU A 44 -1.59 -17.84 28.87
C GLU A 44 -1.96 -16.57 29.65
N SER A 45 -2.50 -15.57 28.95
CA SER A 45 -2.97 -14.33 29.55
C SER A 45 -4.13 -14.53 30.52
N GLU A 46 -5.07 -15.41 30.19
CA GLU A 46 -6.20 -15.79 31.07
C GLU A 46 -5.72 -16.45 32.36
N ASN A 47 -4.64 -17.23 32.30
CA ASN A 47 -3.96 -17.80 33.46
C ASN A 47 -3.09 -16.80 34.26
N GLY A 48 -3.17 -15.50 33.93
CA GLY A 48 -2.46 -14.43 34.63
C GLY A 48 -1.00 -14.26 34.22
N LYS A 49 -0.53 -14.96 33.18
CA LYS A 49 0.84 -14.85 32.67
C LYS A 49 0.93 -13.65 31.71
N ARG A 50 1.98 -12.84 31.86
CA ARG A 50 2.31 -11.78 30.89
C ARG A 50 3.36 -12.29 29.92
N THR A 51 3.02 -12.39 28.63
CA THR A 51 3.87 -13.12 27.65
C THR A 51 4.25 -12.28 26.43
N VAL A 52 5.38 -12.66 25.83
CA VAL A 52 5.95 -12.01 24.65
C VAL A 52 6.28 -13.08 23.62
N HIS A 53 5.64 -12.99 22.46
CA HIS A 53 5.81 -13.94 21.35
C HIS A 53 6.33 -13.19 20.13
N ILE A 54 7.64 -13.13 19.95
CA ILE A 54 8.29 -12.39 18.85
C ILE A 54 9.22 -13.27 18.00
N ASN A 55 9.07 -14.59 18.11
CA ASN A 55 9.91 -15.53 17.39
C ASN A 55 9.51 -15.61 15.92
N ARG A 56 10.50 -15.61 15.01
CA ARG A 56 10.25 -15.82 13.58
C ARG A 56 9.94 -17.29 13.31
N LEU A 57 8.71 -17.60 12.92
CA LEU A 57 8.24 -18.98 12.77
C LEU A 57 8.84 -19.72 11.57
N ALA A 58 9.14 -19.05 10.46
CA ALA A 58 9.68 -19.71 9.27
C ALA A 58 10.57 -18.75 8.43
N PRO A 59 11.76 -18.37 8.92
CA PRO A 59 12.56 -17.29 8.34
C PRO A 59 13.20 -17.60 6.96
N ARG A 60 12.99 -18.80 6.39
CA ARG A 60 13.64 -19.24 5.13
C ARG A 60 12.66 -19.73 4.07
N GLN A 61 11.36 -19.75 4.35
CA GLN A 61 10.36 -20.18 3.36
C GLN A 61 10.01 -18.99 2.45
N LYS A 62 10.17 -19.18 1.13
CA LYS A 62 9.76 -18.18 0.13
C LYS A 62 8.26 -18.22 -0.14
N VAL A 63 7.64 -19.38 -0.01
CA VAL A 63 6.19 -19.59 -0.15
C VAL A 63 5.65 -20.14 1.16
N ARG A 64 4.64 -19.47 1.73
CA ARG A 64 3.94 -19.88 2.94
C ARG A 64 2.60 -19.14 3.04
N ASP A 65 1.55 -19.88 3.35
CA ASP A 65 0.24 -19.30 3.65
C ASP A 65 0.26 -18.80 5.10
N PHE A 66 0.45 -17.49 5.25
CA PHE A 66 0.67 -16.85 6.55
C PHE A 66 -0.57 -16.16 7.13
N ILE A 67 -1.69 -16.20 6.41
CA ILE A 67 -2.99 -15.74 6.90
C ILE A 67 -3.67 -16.96 7.53
N PRO A 68 -3.92 -16.98 8.85
CA PRO A 68 -4.58 -18.11 9.47
C PRO A 68 -6.02 -18.24 8.96
N GLU A 69 -6.48 -19.48 8.77
CA GLU A 69 -7.88 -19.77 8.53
C GLU A 69 -8.66 -19.57 9.82
N PHE A 70 -9.12 -18.34 10.07
CA PHE A 70 -10.05 -18.10 11.16
C PHE A 70 -11.46 -18.51 10.70
N PRO A 71 -12.23 -19.25 11.51
CA PRO A 71 -13.66 -19.41 11.29
C PRO A 71 -14.33 -18.07 11.60
N SER A 72 -14.24 -17.12 10.66
CA SER A 72 -14.65 -15.74 10.89
C SER A 72 -16.15 -15.58 10.65
N SER A 73 -16.91 -15.46 11.73
CA SER A 73 -18.23 -14.82 11.72
C SER A 73 -18.14 -13.35 11.28
N ALA A 74 -16.99 -12.70 11.44
CA ALA A 74 -16.72 -11.33 10.98
C ALA A 74 -16.52 -11.19 9.45
N SER A 75 -16.10 -12.25 8.76
CA SER A 75 -15.95 -12.26 7.28
C SER A 75 -17.26 -12.58 6.55
N GLN A 76 -18.37 -12.65 7.29
CA GLN A 76 -19.72 -12.89 6.74
C GLN A 76 -20.45 -11.59 6.42
N LEU A 77 -19.94 -10.42 6.83
CA LEU A 77 -20.51 -9.15 6.40
C LEU A 77 -20.07 -8.87 4.97
N PRO A 78 -21.00 -8.68 4.02
CA PRO A 78 -20.66 -8.29 2.66
C PRO A 78 -19.89 -6.98 2.68
N THR A 79 -18.61 -7.01 2.29
CA THR A 79 -17.84 -5.80 2.06
C THR A 79 -17.64 -5.64 0.58
N LEU A 80 -18.11 -4.51 0.03
CA LEU A 80 -17.94 -4.17 -1.39
C LEU A 80 -16.47 -4.22 -1.81
N LYS A 81 -15.57 -3.82 -0.92
CA LYS A 81 -14.12 -3.75 -1.15
C LYS A 81 -13.41 -4.59 -0.09
N ALA A 82 -12.39 -5.33 -0.50
CA ALA A 82 -11.58 -6.12 0.43
C ALA A 82 -10.09 -5.99 0.13
N HIS A 83 -9.28 -6.15 1.17
CA HIS A 83 -7.83 -6.22 1.07
C HIS A 83 -7.39 -7.69 1.03
N LEU A 84 -6.53 -8.03 0.09
CA LEU A 84 -6.03 -9.40 -0.08
C LEU A 84 -4.51 -9.39 0.01
N ALA A 85 -3.96 -9.81 1.14
CA ALA A 85 -2.51 -9.89 1.31
C ALA A 85 -1.94 -11.02 0.45
N ILE A 86 -1.00 -10.74 -0.46
CA ILE A 86 -0.39 -11.73 -1.36
C ILE A 86 1.08 -12.01 -1.03
N THR A 87 1.76 -11.00 -0.47
CA THR A 87 3.12 -11.11 0.04
C THR A 87 3.22 -10.45 1.40
N LYS A 88 4.26 -10.80 2.15
CA LYS A 88 4.70 -10.04 3.32
C LYS A 88 6.21 -9.89 3.34
N ALA A 89 6.66 -8.88 4.06
CA ALA A 89 8.06 -8.46 4.15
C ALA A 89 8.67 -8.10 2.78
N CYS A 90 9.96 -7.76 2.75
CA CYS A 90 10.61 -7.25 1.54
C CYS A 90 12.12 -7.49 1.56
N HIS A 91 12.69 -7.79 0.38
CA HIS A 91 14.14 -8.00 0.19
C HIS A 91 14.90 -6.80 -0.39
N ASN A 92 14.28 -5.63 -0.55
CA ASN A 92 14.95 -4.48 -1.17
C ASN A 92 15.99 -3.80 -0.24
N TYR A 93 15.91 -4.00 1.08
CA TYR A 93 16.84 -3.44 2.09
C TYR A 93 17.14 -1.94 1.91
N CYS A 94 16.10 -1.14 1.67
CA CYS A 94 16.19 0.32 1.62
C CYS A 94 16.78 0.84 2.94
N SER A 95 17.68 1.83 2.88
CA SER A 95 18.48 2.25 4.05
C SER A 95 17.64 2.72 5.24
N PHE A 96 16.45 3.26 4.98
CA PHE A 96 15.52 3.84 5.96
C PHE A 96 14.40 2.89 6.40
N CYS A 97 14.27 1.72 5.76
CA CYS A 97 13.10 0.87 5.92
C CYS A 97 13.30 -0.17 7.03
N VAL A 98 12.40 -0.17 8.01
CA VAL A 98 12.44 -1.12 9.16
C VAL A 98 11.84 -2.50 8.82
N VAL A 99 11.22 -2.65 7.65
CA VAL A 99 10.49 -3.87 7.26
C VAL A 99 11.37 -5.14 7.32
N PRO A 100 12.62 -5.17 6.79
CA PRO A 100 13.43 -6.38 6.86
C PRO A 100 13.76 -6.82 8.31
N LEU A 101 13.83 -5.86 9.23
CA LEU A 101 14.09 -6.11 10.65
C LEU A 101 12.83 -6.65 11.35
N THR A 102 11.68 -6.05 11.06
CA THR A 102 10.42 -6.30 11.79
C THR A 102 9.48 -7.32 11.14
N ARG A 103 9.70 -7.67 9.87
CA ARG A 103 8.88 -8.64 9.12
C ARG A 103 9.71 -9.75 8.47
N GLY A 104 11.04 -9.60 8.45
CA GLY A 104 11.94 -10.61 7.94
C GLY A 104 12.10 -10.59 6.43
N THR A 105 12.32 -11.77 5.87
CA THR A 105 12.48 -12.02 4.43
C THR A 105 11.13 -12.06 3.74
N GLU A 106 11.07 -11.60 2.50
CA GLU A 106 9.86 -11.65 1.67
C GLU A 106 9.34 -13.08 1.54
N VAL A 107 8.03 -13.22 1.74
CA VAL A 107 7.31 -14.48 1.64
C VAL A 107 6.04 -14.24 0.82
N SER A 108 5.84 -15.05 -0.21
CA SER A 108 4.61 -15.09 -1.01
C SER A 108 3.63 -16.12 -0.43
N ARG A 109 2.33 -15.88 -0.58
CA ARG A 109 1.32 -16.94 -0.42
C ARG A 109 1.25 -17.80 -1.66
N SER A 110 0.79 -19.03 -1.51
CA SER A 110 0.53 -19.90 -2.67
C SER A 110 -0.58 -19.28 -3.55
N PRO A 111 -0.51 -19.42 -4.89
CA PRO A 111 -1.53 -18.89 -5.79
C PRO A 111 -2.91 -19.45 -5.46
N GLN A 112 -2.99 -20.75 -5.16
CA GLN A 112 -4.23 -21.43 -4.78
C GLN A 112 -4.87 -20.79 -3.54
N ASN A 113 -4.08 -20.54 -2.50
CA ASN A 113 -4.58 -19.92 -1.27
C ASN A 113 -5.11 -18.49 -1.49
N ILE A 114 -4.48 -17.72 -2.38
CA ILE A 114 -4.95 -16.37 -2.76
C ILE A 114 -6.27 -16.46 -3.54
N LEU A 115 -6.35 -17.36 -4.53
CA LEU A 115 -7.54 -17.52 -5.37
C LEU A 115 -8.75 -18.02 -4.57
N GLU A 116 -8.55 -18.98 -3.66
CA GLU A 116 -9.62 -19.48 -2.80
C GLU A 116 -10.20 -18.38 -1.89
N GLU A 117 -9.35 -17.51 -1.33
CA GLU A 117 -9.81 -16.36 -0.56
C GLU A 117 -10.52 -15.32 -1.43
N ALA A 118 -9.97 -14.99 -2.60
CA ALA A 118 -10.57 -14.05 -3.54
C ALA A 118 -11.97 -14.51 -4.00
N ILE A 119 -12.14 -15.79 -4.32
CA ILE A 119 -13.43 -16.39 -4.69
C ILE A 119 -14.41 -16.31 -3.52
N LYS A 120 -13.98 -16.62 -2.29
CA LYS A 120 -14.83 -16.51 -1.09
C LYS A 120 -15.30 -15.06 -0.87
N LEU A 121 -14.41 -14.08 -1.02
CA LEU A 121 -14.74 -12.66 -0.90
C LEU A 121 -15.74 -12.22 -1.97
N CYS A 122 -15.53 -12.60 -3.24
CA CYS A 122 -16.43 -12.24 -4.33
C CYS A 122 -17.82 -12.88 -4.18
N ARG A 123 -17.90 -14.13 -3.71
CA ARG A 123 -19.16 -14.82 -3.36
C ARG A 123 -19.91 -14.08 -2.25
N ASN A 124 -19.20 -13.43 -1.34
CA ASN A 124 -19.78 -12.62 -0.26
C ASN A 124 -20.08 -11.16 -0.69
N GLY A 125 -20.02 -10.84 -1.98
CA GLY A 125 -20.42 -9.53 -2.50
C GLY A 125 -19.29 -8.52 -2.71
N THR A 126 -18.03 -8.91 -2.48
CA THR A 126 -16.89 -8.06 -2.87
C THR A 126 -16.86 -7.88 -4.39
N ARG A 127 -16.61 -6.65 -4.83
CA ARG A 127 -16.46 -6.24 -6.23
C ARG A 127 -15.08 -5.65 -6.52
N GLU A 128 -14.38 -5.15 -5.50
CA GLU A 128 -13.02 -4.62 -5.64
C GLU A 128 -12.06 -5.31 -4.66
N LEU A 129 -10.95 -5.83 -5.18
CA LEU A 129 -9.84 -6.36 -4.39
C LEU A 129 -8.64 -5.42 -4.47
N CYS A 130 -8.06 -5.09 -3.33
CA CYS A 130 -6.78 -4.41 -3.25
C CYS A 130 -5.71 -5.38 -2.75
N LEU A 131 -4.79 -5.75 -3.63
CA LEU A 131 -3.68 -6.66 -3.33
C LEU A 131 -2.66 -5.95 -2.45
N LEU A 132 -2.33 -6.58 -1.34
CA LEU A 132 -1.42 -6.03 -0.34
C LEU A 132 -0.11 -6.83 -0.25
N GLY A 133 0.97 -6.09 -0.05
CA GLY A 133 2.33 -6.59 0.13
C GLY A 133 3.25 -5.44 0.52
N GLN A 134 4.51 -5.73 0.83
CA GLN A 134 5.54 -4.67 0.97
C GLN A 134 6.29 -4.45 -0.36
N ASN A 135 6.26 -5.44 -1.24
CA ASN A 135 6.60 -5.33 -2.66
C ASN A 135 5.66 -6.28 -3.41
N VAL A 136 4.56 -5.78 -3.97
CA VAL A 136 3.52 -6.66 -4.56
C VAL A 136 3.94 -7.24 -5.91
N ASN A 137 4.62 -6.45 -6.74
CA ASN A 137 5.04 -6.85 -8.08
C ASN A 137 6.34 -7.67 -8.11
N SER A 138 6.92 -8.01 -6.96
CA SER A 138 7.90 -9.08 -6.85
C SER A 138 7.28 -10.44 -6.54
N TYR A 139 5.94 -10.54 -6.48
CA TYR A 139 5.25 -11.80 -6.21
C TYR A 139 5.71 -12.90 -7.16
N GLN A 140 6.12 -14.00 -6.54
CA GLN A 140 6.44 -15.24 -7.22
C GLN A 140 6.19 -16.41 -6.27
N ALA A 141 5.38 -17.37 -6.68
CA ALA A 141 5.11 -18.60 -5.94
C ALA A 141 4.66 -19.72 -6.89
N ASP A 142 5.17 -20.93 -6.69
CA ASP A 142 4.72 -22.15 -7.38
C ASP A 142 4.64 -22.04 -8.92
N GLY A 143 5.57 -21.28 -9.52
CA GLY A 143 5.63 -21.06 -10.98
C GLY A 143 4.74 -19.92 -11.50
N VAL A 144 3.96 -19.27 -10.63
CA VAL A 144 3.11 -18.12 -10.94
C VAL A 144 3.82 -16.83 -10.52
N ASP A 145 3.97 -15.90 -11.44
CA ASP A 145 4.45 -14.54 -11.17
C ASP A 145 3.28 -13.57 -10.95
N PHE A 146 3.60 -12.29 -10.69
CA PHE A 146 2.58 -11.29 -10.42
C PHE A 146 1.62 -11.07 -11.60
N VAL A 147 2.12 -11.12 -12.85
CA VAL A 147 1.28 -10.92 -14.04
C VAL A 147 0.31 -12.08 -14.20
N GLU A 148 0.78 -13.30 -14.03
CA GLU A 148 -0.06 -14.49 -14.11
C GLU A 148 -1.05 -14.55 -12.94
N LEU A 149 -0.69 -14.08 -11.75
CA LEU A 149 -1.63 -13.93 -10.64
C LEU A 149 -2.76 -12.94 -10.98
N LEU A 150 -2.45 -11.80 -11.61
CA LEU A 150 -3.46 -10.82 -12.03
C LEU A 150 -4.45 -11.43 -13.04
N LYS A 151 -3.97 -12.19 -14.03
CA LYS A 151 -4.84 -12.89 -14.99
C LYS A 151 -5.77 -13.90 -14.29
N ASN A 152 -5.22 -14.71 -13.40
CA ASN A 152 -6.01 -15.70 -12.66
C ASN A 152 -7.09 -15.04 -11.77
N LEU A 153 -6.82 -13.84 -11.25
CA LEU A 153 -7.80 -13.06 -10.49
C LEU A 153 -8.85 -12.40 -11.39
N ASP A 154 -8.46 -11.92 -12.57
CA ASP A 154 -9.35 -11.30 -13.56
C ASP A 154 -10.47 -12.26 -14.01
N ASP A 155 -10.16 -13.56 -14.09
CA ASP A 155 -11.11 -14.62 -14.43
C ASP A 155 -12.17 -14.90 -13.32
N ILE A 156 -12.05 -14.29 -12.14
CA ILE A 156 -12.98 -14.53 -11.03
C ILE A 156 -14.33 -13.86 -11.30
N THR A 157 -15.37 -14.68 -11.43
CA THR A 157 -16.74 -14.19 -11.62
C THR A 157 -17.18 -13.26 -10.50
N GLY A 158 -17.65 -12.06 -10.87
CA GLY A 158 -18.17 -11.05 -9.95
C GLY A 158 -17.11 -10.09 -9.42
N LEU A 159 -15.82 -10.36 -9.64
CA LEU A 159 -14.78 -9.36 -9.43
C LEU A 159 -14.90 -8.30 -10.52
N GLN A 160 -14.85 -7.02 -10.15
CA GLN A 160 -14.95 -5.90 -11.09
C GLN A 160 -13.66 -5.09 -11.12
N ARG A 161 -12.95 -5.01 -9.99
CA ARG A 161 -11.76 -4.18 -9.84
C ARG A 161 -10.66 -4.89 -9.05
N ILE A 162 -9.45 -4.80 -9.57
CA ILE A 162 -8.20 -5.17 -8.92
C ILE A 162 -7.36 -3.91 -8.84
N ARG A 163 -6.93 -3.61 -7.62
CA ARG A 163 -5.92 -2.60 -7.31
C ARG A 163 -4.77 -3.26 -6.61
N PHE A 164 -3.63 -2.59 -6.62
CA PHE A 164 -2.51 -2.99 -5.79
C PHE A 164 -1.72 -1.75 -5.40
N ILE A 165 -1.14 -1.79 -4.20
CA ILE A 165 -0.29 -0.74 -3.68
C ILE A 165 1.09 -1.30 -3.35
N SER A 166 2.06 -0.40 -3.19
CA SER A 166 3.45 -0.77 -2.89
C SER A 166 4.15 -1.67 -3.93
N PRO A 167 3.97 -1.50 -5.25
CA PRO A 167 4.92 -2.09 -6.19
C PRO A 167 6.25 -1.34 -6.12
N HIS A 168 7.36 -2.03 -6.37
CA HIS A 168 8.68 -1.40 -6.44
C HIS A 168 9.03 -1.06 -7.90
N PRO A 169 9.59 0.13 -8.20
CA PRO A 169 9.89 0.52 -9.57
C PRO A 169 10.78 -0.47 -10.32
N LYS A 170 11.76 -1.08 -9.63
CA LYS A 170 12.62 -2.14 -10.19
C LYS A 170 11.82 -3.25 -10.88
N ASP A 171 10.70 -3.66 -10.29
CA ASP A 171 9.94 -4.83 -10.71
C ASP A 171 8.75 -4.44 -11.63
N PHE A 172 8.68 -3.17 -12.08
CA PHE A 172 7.68 -2.71 -13.06
C PHE A 172 8.26 -2.80 -14.48
N HIS A 173 7.78 -3.78 -15.26
CA HIS A 173 8.30 -4.13 -16.59
C HIS A 173 7.19 -4.14 -17.66
N PRO A 174 7.51 -4.23 -18.97
CA PRO A 174 6.53 -4.11 -20.04
C PRO A 174 5.33 -5.04 -19.91
N GLN A 175 5.55 -6.34 -19.63
CA GLN A 175 4.46 -7.31 -19.48
C GLN A 175 3.47 -6.96 -18.36
N LEU A 176 3.92 -6.32 -17.27
CA LEU A 176 3.03 -5.86 -16.21
C LEU A 176 2.24 -4.63 -16.67
N ALA A 177 2.86 -3.71 -17.39
CA ALA A 177 2.16 -2.56 -17.95
C ALA A 177 1.15 -2.98 -19.04
N ASP A 178 1.47 -3.99 -19.86
CA ASP A 178 0.54 -4.60 -20.82
C ASP A 178 -0.64 -5.25 -20.07
N ALA A 179 -0.38 -6.05 -19.04
CA ALA A 179 -1.43 -6.69 -18.24
C ALA A 179 -2.36 -5.68 -17.55
N MET A 180 -1.83 -4.56 -17.05
CA MET A 180 -2.66 -3.48 -16.49
C MET A 180 -3.58 -2.82 -17.53
N ALA A 181 -3.18 -2.79 -18.80
CA ALA A 181 -3.98 -2.20 -19.87
C ALA A 181 -4.98 -3.20 -20.47
N ASP A 182 -4.62 -4.48 -20.51
CA ASP A 182 -5.40 -5.53 -21.18
C ASP A 182 -6.45 -6.18 -20.27
N LEU A 183 -6.19 -6.27 -18.96
CA LEU A 183 -7.09 -6.95 -18.01
C LEU A 183 -8.21 -6.01 -17.52
N PRO A 184 -9.49 -6.27 -17.83
CA PRO A 184 -10.59 -5.36 -17.53
C PRO A 184 -10.76 -5.05 -16.04
N SER A 185 -10.48 -6.03 -15.17
CA SER A 185 -10.58 -5.81 -13.73
C SER A 185 -9.41 -4.99 -13.18
N VAL A 186 -8.23 -5.00 -13.79
CA VAL A 186 -7.08 -4.23 -13.29
C VAL A 186 -7.30 -2.75 -13.57
N CYS A 187 -7.35 -1.94 -12.52
CA CYS A 187 -7.59 -0.51 -12.65
C CYS A 187 -6.35 0.24 -13.16
N GLU A 188 -6.57 1.32 -13.92
CA GLU A 188 -5.54 2.22 -14.47
C GLU A 188 -4.99 3.15 -13.37
N GLN A 189 -4.48 2.55 -12.30
CA GLN A 189 -3.90 3.22 -11.14
C GLN A 189 -2.56 2.58 -10.81
N LEU A 190 -1.47 3.34 -11.01
CA LEU A 190 -0.12 2.91 -10.67
C LEU A 190 0.40 3.70 -9.47
N HIS A 191 0.54 3.05 -8.33
CA HIS A 191 1.33 3.59 -7.23
C HIS A 191 2.80 3.24 -7.44
N LEU A 192 3.67 4.19 -7.77
CA LEU A 192 5.09 3.95 -8.04
C LEU A 192 5.96 4.78 -7.08
N PRO A 193 6.50 4.21 -5.99
CA PRO A 193 7.26 4.97 -5.00
C PRO A 193 8.59 5.50 -5.54
N LEU A 194 8.72 6.82 -5.72
CA LEU A 194 9.95 7.49 -6.15
C LEU A 194 10.89 7.71 -4.95
N GLN A 195 10.35 8.22 -3.85
CA GLN A 195 10.99 8.57 -2.58
C GLN A 195 11.79 9.86 -2.60
N SER A 196 12.59 10.11 -3.64
CA SER A 196 13.29 11.38 -3.86
C SER A 196 13.53 11.59 -5.36
N GLY A 197 13.51 12.83 -5.82
CA GLY A 197 13.90 13.19 -7.18
C GLY A 197 15.41 13.39 -7.35
N SER A 198 16.24 13.12 -6.34
CA SER A 198 17.70 13.24 -6.44
C SER A 198 18.39 11.87 -6.56
N ASN A 199 19.18 11.68 -7.63
CA ASN A 199 19.98 10.46 -7.80
C ASN A 199 20.99 10.21 -6.65
N PRO A 200 21.74 11.21 -6.16
CA PRO A 200 22.54 11.08 -4.94
C PRO A 200 21.74 10.57 -3.73
N VAL A 201 20.56 11.14 -3.46
CA VAL A 201 19.69 10.72 -2.34
C VAL A 201 19.17 9.31 -2.57
N LEU A 202 18.64 8.99 -3.76
CA LEU A 202 18.16 7.66 -4.14
C LEU A 202 19.24 6.58 -3.94
N LYS A 203 20.49 6.87 -4.30
CA LYS A 203 21.63 5.97 -4.08
C LYS A 203 21.88 5.74 -2.59
N ARG A 204 21.85 6.78 -1.75
CA ARG A 204 21.97 6.64 -0.27
C ARG A 204 20.80 5.87 0.33
N MET A 205 19.59 6.09 -0.21
CA MET A 205 18.39 5.32 0.11
C MET A 205 18.48 3.84 -0.29
N ARG A 206 19.52 3.44 -1.05
CA ARG A 206 19.71 2.12 -1.67
C ARG A 206 18.60 1.76 -2.66
N ARG A 207 18.15 2.73 -3.44
CA ARG A 207 17.27 2.49 -4.58
C ARG A 207 18.07 1.96 -5.76
N TRP A 208 17.50 0.97 -6.46
CA TRP A 208 18.13 0.25 -7.58
C TRP A 208 17.79 0.90 -8.93
N TYR A 209 17.45 2.18 -8.93
CA TYR A 209 16.99 2.95 -10.08
C TYR A 209 17.44 4.41 -9.95
N THR A 210 17.50 5.10 -11.08
CA THR A 210 17.71 6.54 -11.19
C THR A 210 16.40 7.25 -11.55
N THR A 211 16.37 8.57 -11.42
CA THR A 211 15.27 9.41 -11.93
C THR A 211 14.96 9.16 -13.39
N GLN A 212 15.98 8.99 -14.23
CA GLN A 212 15.82 8.68 -15.65
C GLN A 212 15.09 7.34 -15.87
N THR A 213 15.55 6.26 -15.22
CA THR A 213 14.87 4.94 -15.33
C THR A 213 13.48 4.94 -14.71
N TYR A 214 13.23 5.81 -13.74
CA TYR A 214 11.90 6.00 -13.16
C TYR A 214 10.96 6.68 -14.17
N LEU A 215 11.43 7.72 -14.85
CA LEU A 215 10.67 8.42 -15.88
C LEU A 215 10.35 7.51 -17.07
N GLU A 216 11.28 6.65 -17.48
CA GLU A 216 11.02 5.62 -18.51
C GLU A 216 9.87 4.69 -18.13
N LYS A 217 9.75 4.33 -16.85
CA LYS A 217 8.64 3.50 -16.34
C LYS A 217 7.32 4.25 -16.31
N VAL A 218 7.35 5.53 -15.92
CA VAL A 218 6.19 6.42 -15.99
C VAL A 218 5.71 6.57 -17.43
N GLU A 219 6.61 6.86 -18.37
CA GLU A 219 6.29 6.98 -19.79
C GLU A 219 5.72 5.67 -20.35
N MET A 220 6.30 4.54 -19.98
CA MET A 220 5.83 3.21 -20.36
C MET A 220 4.37 2.96 -19.92
N PHE A 221 4.00 3.41 -18.72
CA PHE A 221 2.65 3.34 -18.18
C PHE A 221 1.71 4.30 -18.92
N CYS A 222 2.05 5.60 -18.99
CA CYS A 222 1.21 6.62 -19.62
C CYS A 222 0.94 6.34 -21.10
N ARG A 223 1.89 5.73 -21.82
CA ARG A 223 1.69 5.36 -23.24
C ARG A 223 0.61 4.30 -23.43
N ARG A 224 0.44 3.40 -22.45
CA ARG A 224 -0.56 2.31 -22.49
C ARG A 224 -1.89 2.72 -21.90
N MET A 225 -1.84 3.54 -20.85
CA MET A 225 -3.00 4.04 -20.13
C MET A 225 -2.90 5.57 -20.05
N PRO A 226 -3.24 6.32 -21.13
CA PRO A 226 -3.12 7.78 -21.16
C PRO A 226 -3.95 8.50 -20.10
N GLU A 227 -5.09 7.91 -19.71
CA GLU A 227 -5.97 8.40 -18.65
C GLU A 227 -5.66 7.79 -17.28
N GLY A 228 -4.58 7.00 -17.19
CA GLY A 228 -4.16 6.34 -15.97
C GLY A 228 -3.64 7.32 -14.92
N THR A 229 -3.83 6.96 -13.66
CA THR A 229 -3.40 7.76 -12.52
C THR A 229 -2.11 7.23 -11.93
N ILE A 230 -1.22 8.15 -11.52
CA ILE A 230 0.05 7.81 -10.89
C ILE A 230 0.11 8.41 -9.50
N SER A 231 0.41 7.56 -8.51
CA SER A 231 0.68 8.02 -7.16
C SER A 231 2.09 7.63 -6.71
N THR A 232 2.63 8.30 -5.69
CA THR A 232 3.98 8.02 -5.23
C THR A 232 4.16 8.28 -3.72
N ASP A 233 5.25 7.74 -3.17
CA ASP A 233 5.76 8.12 -1.85
C ASP A 233 6.96 9.06 -2.01
N LEU A 234 7.05 10.10 -1.19
CA LEU A 234 8.18 11.03 -1.14
C LEU A 234 8.63 11.22 0.32
N ILE A 235 9.94 11.20 0.53
CA ILE A 235 10.57 11.45 1.84
C ILE A 235 11.45 12.68 1.72
N VAL A 236 11.05 13.77 2.38
CA VAL A 236 11.87 14.97 2.49
C VAL A 236 12.71 14.93 3.76
N GLY A 237 13.87 15.60 3.72
CA GLY A 237 14.73 15.72 4.88
C GLY A 237 15.57 14.47 5.15
N TYR A 238 15.85 13.66 4.13
CA TYR A 238 16.75 12.51 4.25
C TYR A 238 18.14 12.97 4.76
N PRO A 239 18.88 12.16 5.56
CA PRO A 239 20.19 12.55 6.05
C PRO A 239 21.12 13.05 4.92
N GLY A 240 21.65 14.26 5.07
CA GLY A 240 22.51 14.92 4.10
C GLY A 240 21.84 15.36 2.80
N GLU A 241 20.50 15.47 2.73
CA GLU A 241 19.77 16.05 1.60
C GLU A 241 20.03 17.55 1.47
N THR A 242 20.63 17.96 0.35
CA THR A 242 20.94 19.37 0.07
C THR A 242 19.72 20.14 -0.45
N GLU A 243 19.86 21.44 -0.65
CA GLU A 243 18.79 22.22 -1.30
C GLU A 243 18.60 21.83 -2.77
N GLU A 244 19.69 21.58 -3.50
CA GLU A 244 19.66 21.08 -4.88
C GLU A 244 18.93 19.72 -4.96
N ASP A 245 19.16 18.82 -4.01
CA ASP A 245 18.46 17.53 -3.94
C ASP A 245 16.93 17.70 -3.79
N PHE A 246 16.53 18.67 -2.97
CA PHE A 246 15.13 18.98 -2.74
C PHE A 246 14.49 19.63 -3.99
N GLN A 247 15.18 20.56 -4.63
CA GLN A 247 14.72 21.16 -5.89
C GLN A 247 14.53 20.12 -7.00
N ASN A 248 15.47 19.17 -7.15
CA ASN A 248 15.31 18.03 -8.05
C ASN A 248 14.04 17.20 -7.77
N THR A 249 13.64 17.10 -6.49
CA THR A 249 12.39 16.43 -6.09
C THR A 249 11.15 17.22 -6.52
N LEU A 250 11.18 18.55 -6.40
CA LEU A 250 10.11 19.42 -6.90
C LEU A 250 10.00 19.37 -8.43
N GLU A 251 11.12 19.38 -9.15
CA GLU A 251 11.15 19.23 -10.61
C GLU A 251 10.55 17.89 -11.05
N MET A 252 10.89 16.79 -10.37
CA MET A 252 10.29 15.48 -10.66
C MET A 252 8.78 15.47 -10.43
N MET A 253 8.29 16.15 -9.39
CA MET A 253 6.87 16.25 -9.11
C MET A 253 6.13 17.06 -10.20
N GLN A 254 6.70 18.19 -10.63
CA GLN A 254 6.15 18.99 -11.74
C GLN A 254 6.18 18.24 -13.07
N ARG A 255 7.23 17.45 -13.33
CA ARG A 255 7.38 16.69 -14.57
C ARG A 255 6.41 15.51 -14.66
N VAL A 256 6.24 14.77 -13.56
CA VAL A 256 5.38 13.57 -13.56
C VAL A 256 3.91 13.92 -13.32
N ARG A 257 3.61 15.03 -12.62
CA ARG A 257 2.25 15.45 -12.26
C ARG A 257 1.45 14.33 -11.57
N PHE A 258 1.96 13.87 -10.44
CA PHE A 258 1.31 12.81 -9.64
C PHE A 258 -0.12 13.19 -9.25
N ASP A 259 -1.05 12.22 -9.33
CA ASP A 259 -2.44 12.35 -8.90
C ASP A 259 -2.60 12.27 -7.37
N LEU A 260 -1.66 11.58 -6.72
CA LEU A 260 -1.62 11.44 -5.27
C LEU A 260 -0.18 11.27 -4.80
N ILE A 261 0.20 12.00 -3.76
CA ILE A 261 1.47 11.79 -3.07
C ILE A 261 1.24 11.39 -1.61
N TYR A 262 2.07 10.48 -1.13
CA TYR A 262 2.28 10.23 0.27
C TYR A 262 3.60 10.89 0.66
N ALA A 263 3.51 12.10 1.21
CA ALA A 263 4.66 12.90 1.57
C ALA A 263 4.99 12.74 3.07
N PHE A 264 6.25 12.42 3.36
CA PHE A 264 6.72 12.17 4.72
C PHE A 264 7.98 12.98 5.01
N LYS A 265 8.11 13.44 6.26
CA LYS A 265 9.42 13.82 6.80
C LYS A 265 10.23 12.56 7.09
N TYR A 266 11.52 12.58 6.82
CA TYR A 266 12.40 11.51 7.26
C TYR A 266 12.33 11.35 8.78
N SER A 267 11.99 10.14 9.21
CA SER A 267 11.88 9.74 10.61
C SER A 267 12.90 8.65 10.90
N ILE A 268 13.72 8.87 11.93
CA ILE A 268 14.74 7.92 12.35
C ILE A 268 14.05 6.64 12.83
N ARG A 269 14.46 5.51 12.26
CA ARG A 269 13.99 4.16 12.66
C ARG A 269 15.16 3.38 13.24
N PRO A 270 15.16 3.06 14.55
CA PRO A 270 16.27 2.36 15.18
C PRO A 270 16.61 1.04 14.46
N GLY A 271 17.91 0.80 14.22
CA GLY A 271 18.43 -0.38 13.53
C GLY A 271 18.46 -0.28 12.01
N THR A 272 17.94 0.80 11.42
CA THR A 272 18.07 1.06 9.97
C THR A 272 19.39 1.77 9.67
N ARG A 273 19.97 1.55 8.49
CA ARG A 273 21.25 2.15 8.10
C ARG A 273 21.21 3.67 8.09
N ALA A 274 20.09 4.26 7.67
CA ALA A 274 19.90 5.70 7.64
C ALA A 274 19.82 6.32 9.04
N ALA A 275 19.57 5.52 10.09
CA ALA A 275 19.57 6.00 11.48
C ALA A 275 20.97 6.26 12.02
N ASP A 276 21.99 5.65 11.41
CA ASP A 276 23.40 5.78 11.81
C ASP A 276 24.14 6.87 11.00
N GLU A 277 23.43 7.61 10.13
CA GLU A 277 24.02 8.70 9.34
C GLU A 277 24.12 9.99 10.18
N GLU A 278 25.27 10.65 10.19
CA GLU A 278 25.50 11.81 11.09
C GLU A 278 24.78 13.10 10.65
N ASN A 279 24.55 13.28 9.34
CA ASN A 279 24.07 14.53 8.75
C ASN A 279 22.54 14.67 8.77
N HIS A 280 21.91 14.43 9.91
CA HIS A 280 20.47 14.63 10.05
C HIS A 280 20.09 16.11 9.94
N LEU A 281 19.11 16.41 9.10
CA LEU A 281 18.53 17.75 8.99
C LEU A 281 17.65 18.07 10.21
N SER A 282 17.57 19.35 10.56
CA SER A 282 16.72 19.83 11.66
C SER A 282 15.24 19.67 11.32
N GLU A 283 14.38 19.52 12.34
CA GLU A 283 12.95 19.35 12.11
C GLU A 283 12.30 20.57 11.44
N GLU A 284 12.85 21.76 11.63
CA GLU A 284 12.43 22.99 10.97
C GLU A 284 12.60 22.88 9.45
N ILE A 285 13.78 22.46 8.98
CA ILE A 285 14.06 22.27 7.55
C ILE A 285 13.13 21.20 6.95
N LYS A 286 12.96 20.06 7.63
CA LYS A 286 12.08 18.99 7.14
C LYS A 286 10.62 19.43 7.05
N THR A 287 10.17 20.22 8.02
CA THR A 287 8.79 20.74 8.06
C THR A 287 8.55 21.75 6.95
N GLU A 288 9.52 22.64 6.72
CA GLU A 288 9.44 23.61 5.63
C GLU A 288 9.44 22.93 4.25
N ARG A 289 10.34 21.95 4.03
CA ARG A 289 10.36 21.18 2.78
C ARG A 289 9.06 20.41 2.55
N LEU A 290 8.49 19.81 3.60
CA LEU A 290 7.21 19.11 3.49
C LEU A 290 6.09 20.08 3.09
N ARG A 291 6.06 21.28 3.69
CA ARG A 291 5.09 22.32 3.35
C ARG A 291 5.19 22.71 1.88
N ILE A 292 6.40 23.05 1.40
CA ILE A 292 6.65 23.43 0.00
C ILE A 292 6.24 22.31 -0.96
N LEU A 293 6.57 21.07 -0.63
CA LEU A 293 6.22 19.90 -1.45
C LEU A 293 4.70 19.73 -1.56
N LEU A 294 3.97 19.84 -0.45
CA LEU A 294 2.52 19.72 -0.43
C LEU A 294 1.84 20.86 -1.20
N GLU A 295 2.29 22.10 -1.03
CA GLU A 295 1.76 23.27 -1.76
C GLU A 295 1.97 23.14 -3.26
N THR A 296 3.15 22.66 -3.68
CA THR A 296 3.43 22.47 -5.11
C THR A 296 2.56 21.33 -5.68
N HIS A 297 2.33 20.25 -4.93
CA HIS A 297 1.40 19.19 -5.35
C HIS A 297 -0.06 19.67 -5.41
N GLU A 298 -0.50 20.53 -4.50
CA GLU A 298 -1.85 21.08 -4.49
C GLU A 298 -2.17 21.85 -5.79
N LEU A 299 -1.20 22.62 -6.30
CA LEU A 299 -1.32 23.31 -7.58
C LEU A 299 -1.50 22.31 -8.75
N ILE A 300 -0.69 21.25 -8.79
CA ILE A 300 -0.79 20.20 -9.80
C ILE A 300 -2.15 19.51 -9.72
N LEU A 301 -2.59 19.13 -8.51
CA LEU A 301 -3.84 18.42 -8.30
C LEU A 301 -5.03 19.26 -8.76
N LYS A 302 -5.01 20.57 -8.53
CA LYS A 302 -6.03 21.49 -9.03
C LYS A 302 -6.12 21.45 -10.55
N GLU A 303 -4.99 21.56 -11.25
CA GLU A 303 -4.95 21.48 -12.71
C GLU A 303 -5.48 20.13 -13.21
N LYS A 304 -5.08 19.01 -12.60
CA LYS A 304 -5.56 17.68 -12.99
C LYS A 304 -7.06 17.49 -12.75
N HIS A 305 -7.60 18.04 -11.67
CA HIS A 305 -9.05 18.01 -11.43
C HIS A 305 -9.81 18.84 -12.47
N GLU A 306 -9.27 20.00 -12.88
CA GLU A 306 -9.84 20.80 -13.96
C GLU A 306 -9.84 20.04 -15.30
N GLU A 307 -8.79 19.27 -15.59
CA GLU A 307 -8.69 18.41 -16.77
C GLU A 307 -9.77 17.29 -16.78
N LEU A 308 -10.27 16.85 -15.63
CA LEU A 308 -11.33 15.84 -15.54
C LEU A 308 -12.72 16.41 -15.87
N LEU A 309 -12.91 17.74 -15.83
CA LEU A 309 -14.22 18.36 -16.06
C LEU A 309 -14.74 18.03 -17.47
N GLY A 310 -15.99 17.57 -17.54
CA GLY A 310 -16.65 17.16 -18.77
C GLY A 310 -16.29 15.75 -19.24
N SER A 311 -15.28 15.09 -18.66
CA SER A 311 -14.93 13.71 -18.99
C SER A 311 -16.03 12.72 -18.60
N GLN A 312 -16.08 11.58 -19.28
CA GLN A 312 -16.92 10.43 -18.91
C GLN A 312 -16.08 9.47 -18.07
N GLN A 313 -16.55 9.10 -16.88
CA GLN A 313 -15.83 8.24 -15.95
C GLN A 313 -16.72 7.08 -15.50
N GLU A 314 -16.16 5.89 -15.40
CA GLU A 314 -16.83 4.75 -14.78
C GLU A 314 -16.65 4.77 -13.25
N ILE A 315 -17.75 4.81 -12.52
CA ILE A 315 -17.76 4.86 -11.06
C ILE A 315 -18.26 3.53 -10.48
N LEU A 316 -17.48 2.94 -9.58
CA LEU A 316 -17.98 1.91 -8.67
C LEU A 316 -18.70 2.60 -7.52
N VAL A 317 -20.02 2.42 -7.44
CA VAL A 317 -20.85 3.00 -6.38
C VAL A 317 -20.57 2.30 -5.06
N GLU A 318 -20.23 3.06 -4.03
CA GLU A 318 -19.91 2.54 -2.70
C GLU A 318 -21.12 2.53 -1.76
N GLY A 319 -21.98 3.53 -1.87
CA GLY A 319 -23.16 3.70 -1.03
C GLY A 319 -23.55 5.17 -0.89
N PRO A 320 -24.51 5.47 0.01
CA PRO A 320 -24.93 6.84 0.29
C PRO A 320 -23.77 7.73 0.73
N HIS A 321 -23.74 8.98 0.27
CA HIS A 321 -22.75 9.95 0.69
C HIS A 321 -22.94 10.26 2.19
N PRO A 322 -21.88 10.28 3.02
CA PRO A 322 -22.02 10.39 4.48
C PRO A 322 -22.55 11.76 4.96
N ARG A 323 -22.55 12.77 4.10
CA ARG A 323 -22.90 14.16 4.46
C ARG A 323 -23.91 14.83 3.52
N GLU A 324 -24.10 14.32 2.31
CA GLU A 324 -24.96 14.95 1.30
C GLU A 324 -26.17 14.06 1.08
N THR A 325 -27.37 14.60 1.29
CA THR A 325 -28.62 13.89 1.06
C THR A 325 -28.82 13.64 -0.43
N ASP A 326 -29.53 12.55 -0.77
CA ASP A 326 -29.86 12.17 -2.15
C ASP A 326 -28.66 12.06 -3.10
N SER A 327 -27.50 11.73 -2.53
CA SER A 327 -26.23 11.58 -3.24
C SER A 327 -25.54 10.29 -2.84
N MET A 328 -24.84 9.69 -3.80
CA MET A 328 -24.04 8.49 -3.61
C MET A 328 -22.55 8.83 -3.68
N SER A 329 -21.72 8.09 -2.96
CA SER A 329 -20.28 8.09 -3.10
C SER A 329 -19.83 6.94 -3.98
N GLY A 330 -18.80 7.16 -4.77
CA GLY A 330 -18.11 6.10 -5.49
C GLY A 330 -16.70 6.50 -5.88
N ARG A 331 -16.00 5.60 -6.57
CA ARG A 331 -14.65 5.86 -7.07
C ARG A 331 -14.50 5.57 -8.55
N THR A 332 -13.70 6.37 -9.24
CA THR A 332 -13.29 6.10 -10.62
C THR A 332 -12.34 4.90 -10.69
N ARG A 333 -12.04 4.42 -11.90
CA ARG A 333 -10.96 3.44 -12.10
C ARG A 333 -9.59 4.02 -11.70
N GLY A 334 -9.34 5.32 -11.89
CA GLY A 334 -8.19 6.05 -11.35
C GLY A 334 -8.23 6.33 -9.83
N ASN A 335 -9.19 5.77 -9.08
CA ASN A 335 -9.33 5.93 -7.62
C ASN A 335 -9.68 7.35 -7.13
N HIS A 336 -10.16 8.23 -8.02
CA HIS A 336 -10.73 9.51 -7.62
C HIS A 336 -12.08 9.30 -6.93
N SER A 337 -12.29 9.98 -5.81
CA SER A 337 -13.58 9.99 -5.12
C SER A 337 -14.56 10.88 -5.86
N VAL A 338 -15.76 10.37 -6.16
CA VAL A 338 -16.80 11.10 -6.88
C VAL A 338 -18.10 11.04 -6.09
N VAL A 339 -18.76 12.19 -6.00
CA VAL A 339 -20.13 12.30 -5.49
C VAL A 339 -21.08 12.29 -6.68
N ILE A 340 -22.02 11.35 -6.69
CA ILE A 340 -23.02 11.20 -7.74
C ILE A 340 -24.36 11.70 -7.18
N ARG A 341 -24.84 12.82 -7.72
CA ARG A 341 -26.12 13.41 -7.32
C ARG A 341 -27.28 12.73 -8.03
N ASN A 342 -28.45 12.71 -7.39
CA ASN A 342 -29.72 12.27 -8.00
C ASN A 342 -29.68 10.84 -8.56
N THR A 343 -29.03 9.92 -7.85
CA THR A 343 -29.02 8.50 -8.21
C THR A 343 -29.36 7.64 -6.99
N ASP A 344 -30.10 6.57 -7.22
CA ASP A 344 -30.46 5.51 -6.27
C ASP A 344 -29.76 4.18 -6.60
N ALA A 345 -28.73 4.22 -7.46
CA ALA A 345 -28.03 3.03 -7.90
C ALA A 345 -27.44 2.24 -6.71
N PRO A 346 -27.59 0.90 -6.68
CA PRO A 346 -27.11 0.10 -5.57
C PRO A 346 -25.58 0.16 -5.41
N SER A 347 -25.12 -0.05 -4.18
CA SER A 347 -23.71 -0.31 -3.89
C SER A 347 -23.21 -1.52 -4.72
N GLY A 348 -22.06 -1.36 -5.37
CA GLY A 348 -21.45 -2.36 -6.22
C GLY A 348 -21.81 -2.30 -7.70
N ASN A 349 -22.69 -1.39 -8.12
CA ASN A 349 -22.90 -1.10 -9.52
C ASN A 349 -21.78 -0.24 -10.10
N LEU A 350 -21.49 -0.46 -11.39
CA LEU A 350 -20.66 0.40 -12.21
C LEU A 350 -21.57 1.36 -12.99
N LEU A 351 -21.28 2.66 -12.91
CA LEU A 351 -22.05 3.70 -13.60
C LEU A 351 -21.13 4.59 -14.44
N PRO A 352 -21.44 4.82 -15.72
CA PRO A 352 -20.84 5.92 -16.47
C PRO A 352 -21.42 7.25 -15.95
N VAL A 353 -20.56 8.17 -15.54
CA VAL A 353 -20.94 9.52 -15.11
C VAL A 353 -20.16 10.58 -15.87
N ARG A 354 -20.74 11.78 -16.00
CA ARG A 354 -20.01 12.97 -16.44
C ARG A 354 -19.50 13.72 -15.22
N ILE A 355 -18.21 14.08 -15.20
CA ILE A 355 -17.67 14.95 -14.16
C ILE A 355 -18.08 16.40 -14.45
N THR A 356 -18.65 17.09 -13.46
CA THR A 356 -19.21 18.44 -13.63
C THR A 356 -18.64 19.50 -12.69
N GLY A 357 -17.85 19.12 -11.70
CA GLY A 357 -17.31 20.03 -10.68
C GLY A 357 -16.52 19.30 -9.61
#